data_AF-A0A7S7TTT5-F1
#
_entry.id   AF-A0A7S7TTT5-F1
#
_cell.length_a   1.000
_cell.length_b   1.000
_cell.length_c   1.000
_cell.angle_alpha   90.00
_cell.angle_beta   90.00
_cell.angle_gamma   90.00
#
_symmetry.space_group_name_H-M   'P 1'
#
loop_
_entity.id
_entity.type
_entity.pdbx_description
1 polymer ?
#
loop_
_entity_poly.entity_id
_entity_poly.type
_entity_poly.pdbx_seq_one_letter_code
_entity_poly.pdbx_strand_id
1 'polypeptide(L)'
;MIKWILSACFLALTAAPAAAVDVRLDSYRNPKNENFRIFNHMYLDGARGGMMASNAWLKRHGGQMLFCMPGDLALSSEQTEEIMLKSADKRSAKGEMAVALLLLWGLQDTYPCDKPASQQPAPAPPD
;
A
#
# COMPACT_ATOMS: atom_id res chain seq x y z
N MET A 1 2.00 47.44 -0.39
CA MET A 1 3.12 46.51 -0.62
C MET A 1 2.93 45.16 0.09
N ILE A 2 2.57 45.11 1.38
CA ILE A 2 2.28 43.87 2.14
C ILE A 2 1.25 42.93 1.49
N LYS A 3 0.20 43.46 0.86
CA LYS A 3 -0.86 42.67 0.20
C LYS A 3 -0.34 41.80 -0.96
N TRP A 4 0.65 42.29 -1.71
CA TRP A 4 1.25 41.59 -2.84
C TRP A 4 2.22 40.50 -2.39
N ILE A 5 2.92 40.73 -1.28
CA ILE A 5 3.84 39.77 -0.66
C ILE A 5 3.06 38.56 -0.13
N LEU A 6 1.93 38.78 0.54
CA LEU A 6 1.08 37.70 1.05
C LEU A 6 0.49 36.84 -0.09
N SER A 7 0.06 37.46 -1.19
CA SER A 7 -0.42 36.74 -2.38
C SER A 7 0.68 35.91 -3.05
N ALA A 8 1.90 36.45 -3.15
CA ALA A 8 3.04 35.72 -3.73
C ALA A 8 3.46 34.52 -2.86
N CYS A 9 3.45 34.68 -1.53
CA CYS A 9 3.74 33.57 -0.61
C CYS A 9 2.69 32.46 -0.68
N PHE A 10 1.40 32.80 -0.77
CA PHE A 10 0.33 31.80 -0.93
C PHE A 10 0.48 31.02 -2.24
N LEU A 11 0.79 31.71 -3.35
CA LEU A 11 0.98 31.07 -4.65
C LEU A 11 2.19 30.12 -4.65
N ALA A 12 3.29 30.52 -4.00
CA ALA A 12 4.48 29.69 -3.86
C ALA A 12 4.25 28.45 -2.98
N LEU A 13 3.43 28.54 -1.93
CA LEU A 13 3.08 27.40 -1.07
C LEU A 13 2.22 26.36 -1.81
N THR A 14 1.33 26.79 -2.70
CA THR A 14 0.51 25.89 -3.52
C THR A 14 1.26 25.29 -4.71
N ALA A 15 2.36 25.92 -5.14
CA ALA A 15 3.15 25.48 -6.29
C ALA A 15 4.23 24.45 -5.91
N ALA A 16 4.56 24.32 -4.63
CA ALA A 16 5.43 23.23 -4.17
C ALA A 16 4.68 21.91 -4.39
N PRO A 17 5.19 20.98 -5.23
CA PRO A 17 4.62 19.65 -5.28
C PRO A 17 4.71 19.09 -3.86
N ALA A 18 3.56 18.75 -3.28
CA ALA A 18 3.53 17.92 -2.09
C ALA A 18 4.09 16.56 -2.50
N ALA A 19 5.41 16.42 -2.47
CA ALA A 19 6.05 15.13 -2.57
C ALA A 19 5.52 14.34 -1.37
N ALA A 20 4.58 13.43 -1.62
CA ALA A 20 4.19 12.44 -0.62
C ALA A 20 5.46 11.63 -0.33
N VAL A 21 6.14 11.99 0.77
CA VAL A 21 7.34 11.29 1.22
C VAL A 21 6.87 9.99 1.84
N ASP A 22 6.93 8.93 1.05
CA ASP A 22 6.65 7.55 1.45
C ASP A 22 7.97 6.82 1.76
N VAL A 23 7.93 5.82 2.64
CA VAL A 23 9.09 4.95 2.91
C VAL A 23 9.40 4.14 1.66
N ARG A 24 10.65 4.26 1.20
CA ARG A 24 11.15 3.63 -0.02
C ARG A 24 11.77 2.27 0.30
N LEU A 25 11.68 1.33 -0.64
CA LEU A 25 12.20 -0.03 -0.48
C LEU A 25 13.69 -0.05 -0.10
N ASP A 26 14.50 0.84 -0.70
CA ASP A 26 15.92 0.92 -0.36
C ASP A 26 16.14 1.34 1.11
N SER A 27 15.42 2.37 1.57
CA SER A 27 15.48 2.80 2.98
C SER A 27 14.99 1.71 3.94
N TYR A 28 14.06 0.86 3.49
CA TYR A 28 13.54 -0.26 4.26
C TYR A 28 14.56 -1.39 4.39
N ARG A 29 15.18 -1.81 3.27
CA ARG A 29 16.20 -2.87 3.24
C ARG A 29 17.54 -2.45 3.85
N ASN A 30 17.90 -1.18 3.66
CA ASN A 30 19.18 -0.59 4.04
C ASN A 30 18.96 0.62 4.97
N PRO A 31 18.38 0.43 6.17
CA PRO A 31 18.11 1.52 7.08
C PRO A 31 19.41 2.20 7.51
N LYS A 32 19.43 3.54 7.51
CA LYS A 32 20.64 4.32 7.85
C LYS A 32 21.13 4.10 9.28
N ASN A 33 20.22 3.75 10.19
CA ASN A 33 20.49 3.43 11.59
C ASN A 33 19.29 2.70 12.21
N GLU A 34 19.44 2.31 13.47
CA GLU A 34 18.42 1.59 14.24
C GLU A 34 17.08 2.33 14.33
N ASN A 35 17.11 3.64 14.53
CA ASN A 35 15.88 4.43 14.64
C ASN A 35 15.10 4.41 13.31
N PHE A 36 15.79 4.46 12.17
CA PHE A 36 15.14 4.32 10.87
C PHE A 36 14.61 2.90 10.66
N ARG A 37 15.30 1.86 11.14
CA ARG A 37 14.77 0.49 11.09
C ARG A 37 13.46 0.37 11.86
N ILE A 38 13.44 0.84 13.11
CA ILE A 38 12.23 0.85 13.96
C ILE A 38 11.11 1.66 13.29
N PHE A 39 11.43 2.85 12.79
CA PHE A 39 10.47 3.69 12.08
C PHE A 39 9.88 2.99 10.85
N ASN A 40 10.70 2.33 10.04
CA ASN A 40 10.25 1.62 8.85
C ASN A 40 9.28 0.48 9.19
N HIS A 41 9.53 -0.29 10.26
CA HIS A 41 8.61 -1.33 10.72
C HIS A 41 7.29 -0.73 11.22
N MET A 42 7.35 0.33 12.04
CA MET A 42 6.15 1.04 12.49
C MET A 42 5.34 1.62 11.32
N TYR A 43 6.04 2.15 10.31
CA TYR A 43 5.43 2.65 9.10
C TYR A 43 4.70 1.54 8.33
N LEU A 44 5.34 0.38 8.15
CA LEU A 44 4.74 -0.77 7.48
C LEU A 44 3.49 -1.28 8.21
N ASP A 45 3.53 -1.36 9.54
CA ASP A 45 2.38 -1.73 10.36
C ASP A 45 1.23 -0.72 10.24
N GLY A 46 1.56 0.58 10.20
CA GLY A 46 0.59 1.64 9.93
C GLY A 46 -0.05 1.52 8.55
N ALA A 47 0.76 1.25 7.52
CA ALA A 47 0.30 1.03 6.15
C ALA A 47 -0.65 -0.17 6.06
N ARG A 48 -0.30 -1.30 6.70
CA ARG A 48 -1.19 -2.46 6.84
C ARG A 48 -2.52 -2.09 7.49
N GLY A 49 -2.47 -1.41 8.64
CA GLY A 49 -3.67 -1.01 9.37
C GLY A 49 -4.58 -0.12 8.51
N GLY A 50 -4.01 0.85 7.80
CA GLY A 50 -4.74 1.74 6.88
C GLY A 50 -5.38 0.98 5.72
N MET A 51 -4.68 0.01 5.13
CA MET A 51 -5.23 -0.85 4.07
C MET A 51 -6.36 -1.74 4.58
N MET A 52 -6.22 -2.33 5.77
CA MET A 52 -7.28 -3.13 6.40
C MET A 52 -8.53 -2.28 6.69
N ALA A 53 -8.35 -1.08 7.25
CA ALA A 53 -9.45 -0.15 7.51
C ALA A 53 -10.15 0.30 6.21
N SER A 54 -9.37 0.61 5.17
CA SER A 54 -9.90 0.96 3.84
C SER A 54 -10.72 -0.18 3.25
N ASN A 55 -10.21 -1.42 3.37
CA ASN A 55 -10.89 -2.60 2.85
C ASN A 55 -12.20 -2.89 3.61
N ALA A 56 -12.20 -2.73 4.94
CA ALA A 56 -13.40 -2.84 5.77
C ALA A 56 -14.44 -1.77 5.42
N TRP A 57 -14.00 -0.53 5.16
CA TRP A 57 -14.89 0.55 4.71
C TRP A 57 -15.52 0.21 3.36
N LEU A 58 -14.73 -0.26 2.39
CA LEU A 58 -15.24 -0.67 1.06
C LEU A 58 -16.28 -1.77 1.19
N LYS A 59 -15.97 -2.83 1.97
CA LYS A 59 -16.90 -3.93 2.23
C LYS A 59 -18.24 -3.44 2.80
N ARG A 60 -18.20 -2.52 3.76
CA ARG A 60 -19.40 -1.97 4.41
C ARG A 60 -20.26 -1.11 3.47
N HIS A 61 -19.64 -0.45 2.49
CA HIS A 61 -20.33 0.48 1.59
C HIS A 61 -20.60 -0.11 0.20
N GLY A 62 -20.52 -1.44 0.05
CA GLY A 62 -20.77 -2.12 -1.22
C GLY A 62 -19.73 -1.83 -2.30
N GLY A 63 -18.56 -1.30 -1.92
CA GLY A 63 -17.43 -1.11 -2.81
C GLY A 63 -16.66 -2.40 -3.08
N GLN A 64 -15.91 -2.42 -4.17
CA GLN A 64 -14.99 -3.52 -4.45
C GLN A 64 -13.83 -3.49 -3.44
N MET A 65 -13.62 -4.60 -2.74
CA MET A 65 -12.49 -4.75 -1.83
C MET A 65 -11.15 -4.70 -2.58
N LEU A 66 -10.13 -4.13 -1.95
CA LEU A 66 -8.77 -4.05 -2.48
C LEU A 66 -8.09 -5.41 -2.54
N PHE A 67 -8.42 -6.30 -1.60
CA PHE A 67 -7.96 -7.69 -1.45
C PHE A 67 -8.96 -8.47 -0.58
N CYS A 68 -9.00 -9.80 -0.66
CA CYS A 68 -10.03 -10.63 -0.04
C CYS A 68 -9.43 -11.60 0.99
N MET A 69 -9.01 -11.04 2.13
CA MET A 69 -8.46 -11.81 3.24
C MET A 69 -9.54 -12.62 3.97
N PRO A 70 -9.25 -13.85 4.44
CA PRO A 70 -10.14 -14.59 5.33
C PRO A 70 -10.49 -13.78 6.58
N GLY A 71 -11.75 -13.86 7.03
CA GLY A 71 -12.27 -12.96 8.08
C GLY A 71 -11.70 -13.19 9.48
N ASP A 72 -11.11 -14.35 9.73
CA ASP A 72 -10.46 -14.77 10.97
C ASP A 72 -8.94 -14.60 10.94
N LEU A 73 -8.38 -14.19 9.80
CA LEU A 73 -6.94 -14.01 9.65
C LEU A 73 -6.50 -12.63 10.14
N ALA A 74 -5.61 -12.62 11.13
CA ALA A 74 -4.88 -11.44 11.56
C ALA A 74 -3.43 -11.56 11.10
N LEU A 75 -2.95 -10.58 10.32
CA LEU A 75 -1.56 -10.55 9.89
C LEU A 75 -0.64 -10.04 10.99
N SER A 76 0.40 -10.80 11.33
CA SER A 76 1.50 -10.31 12.16
C SER A 76 2.37 -9.30 11.40
N SER A 77 3.22 -8.56 12.10
CA SER A 77 4.18 -7.63 11.48
C SER A 77 5.17 -8.36 10.58
N GLU A 78 5.61 -9.56 10.98
CA GLU A 78 6.50 -10.42 10.19
C GLU A 78 5.83 -10.92 8.92
N GLN A 79 4.58 -11.41 9.00
CA GLN A 79 3.82 -11.83 7.81
C GLN A 79 3.60 -10.67 6.84
N THR A 80 3.37 -9.47 7.38
CA THR A 80 3.18 -8.24 6.59
C THR A 80 4.46 -7.88 5.84
N GLU A 81 5.61 -7.95 6.51
CA GLU A 81 6.91 -7.74 5.90
C GLU A 81 7.22 -8.80 4.84
N GLU A 82 6.95 -10.07 5.12
CA GLU A 82 7.16 -11.17 4.17
C GLU A 82 6.34 -10.96 2.89
N ILE A 83 5.05 -10.63 3.02
CA ILE A 83 4.17 -10.34 1.88
C ILE A 83 4.72 -9.18 1.05
N MET A 84 5.16 -8.10 1.71
CA MET A 84 5.73 -6.93 1.04
C MET A 84 7.05 -7.26 0.31
N LEU A 85 7.98 -7.94 0.97
CA LEU A 85 9.28 -8.30 0.38
C LEU A 85 9.12 -9.30 -0.77
N LYS A 86 8.24 -10.31 -0.63
CA LYS A 86 7.93 -11.26 -1.71
C LYS A 86 7.33 -10.55 -2.92
N SER A 87 6.45 -9.57 -2.69
CA SER A 87 5.90 -8.72 -3.75
C SER A 87 6.97 -7.89 -4.45
N ALA A 88 7.92 -7.34 -3.67
CA ALA A 88 9.06 -6.60 -4.19
C ALA A 88 9.95 -7.48 -5.09
N ASP A 89 10.28 -8.69 -4.62
CA ASP A 89 11.12 -9.62 -5.37
C ASP A 89 10.44 -10.11 -6.65
N LYS A 90 9.16 -10.50 -6.56
CA LYS A 90 8.34 -10.91 -7.72
C LYS A 90 8.33 -9.85 -8.82
N ARG A 91 8.41 -8.56 -8.45
CA ARG A 91 8.35 -7.42 -9.37
C ARG A 91 9.72 -6.87 -9.76
N SER A 92 10.82 -7.48 -9.29
CA SER A 92 12.17 -6.93 -9.43
C SER A 92 12.21 -5.46 -9.01
N ALA A 93 11.61 -5.18 -7.85
CA ALA A 93 11.33 -3.84 -7.41
C ALA A 93 12.60 -3.01 -7.22
N LYS A 94 12.60 -1.80 -7.78
CA LYS A 94 13.67 -0.83 -7.58
C LYS A 94 13.55 -0.11 -6.24
N GLY A 95 14.67 0.41 -5.75
CA GLY A 95 14.79 1.00 -4.42
C GLY A 95 13.86 2.18 -4.14
N GLU A 96 13.50 2.94 -5.17
CA GLU A 96 12.60 4.10 -5.11
C GLU A 96 11.11 3.75 -4.98
N MET A 97 10.75 2.47 -5.08
CA MET A 97 9.35 2.07 -4.93
C MET A 97 8.88 2.21 -3.49
N ALA A 98 7.65 2.70 -3.31
CA ALA A 98 7.04 2.87 -2.01
C ALA A 98 6.70 1.51 -1.39
N VAL A 99 7.08 1.32 -0.13
CA VAL A 99 6.83 0.09 0.62
C VAL A 99 5.34 -0.20 0.76
N ALA A 100 4.52 0.84 0.98
CA ALA A 100 3.07 0.70 1.06
C ALA A 100 2.46 0.15 -0.25
N LEU A 101 2.95 0.58 -1.41
CA LEU A 101 2.48 0.07 -2.70
C LEU A 101 2.87 -1.41 -2.91
N LEU A 102 4.10 -1.75 -2.53
CA LEU A 102 4.59 -3.14 -2.57
C LEU A 102 3.77 -4.06 -1.66
N LEU A 103 3.42 -3.58 -0.46
CA LEU A 103 2.53 -4.28 0.46
C LEU A 103 1.13 -4.47 -0.15
N LEU A 104 0.51 -3.41 -0.70
CA LEU A 104 -0.81 -3.52 -1.32
C LEU A 104 -0.83 -4.57 -2.43
N TRP A 105 0.15 -4.54 -3.32
CA TRP A 105 0.28 -5.54 -4.37
C TRP A 105 0.54 -6.95 -3.82
N GLY A 106 1.31 -7.06 -2.75
CA GLY A 106 1.53 -8.35 -2.08
C GLY A 106 0.24 -8.92 -1.50
N LEU A 107 -0.57 -8.07 -0.84
CA LEU A 107 -1.88 -8.45 -0.32
C LEU A 107 -2.83 -8.87 -1.44
N GLN A 108 -2.81 -8.17 -2.59
CA GLN A 108 -3.60 -8.54 -3.77
C GLN A 108 -3.16 -9.88 -4.38
N ASP A 109 -1.86 -10.13 -4.44
CA ASP A 109 -1.31 -11.39 -4.93
C ASP A 109 -1.60 -12.56 -3.97
N THR A 110 -1.59 -12.30 -2.66
CA THR A 110 -1.76 -13.31 -1.61
C THR A 110 -3.24 -13.61 -1.36
N TYR A 111 -4.09 -12.59 -1.47
CA TYR A 111 -5.53 -12.66 -1.22
C TYR A 111 -6.32 -12.04 -2.37
N PRO A 112 -6.29 -12.62 -3.58
CA PRO A 112 -7.06 -12.11 -4.70
C PRO A 112 -8.56 -12.19 -4.39
N CYS A 113 -9.30 -11.15 -4.78
CA CYS A 113 -10.75 -11.22 -4.79
C CYS A 113 -11.22 -11.98 -6.04
N ASP A 114 -12.16 -12.91 -5.88
CA ASP A 114 -12.80 -13.56 -7.02
C ASP A 114 -13.48 -12.52 -7.91
N LYS A 115 -13.35 -12.69 -9.23
CA LYS A 115 -14.16 -11.90 -10.17
C LYS A 115 -15.63 -12.30 -10.02
N PRO A 116 -16.58 -11.36 -10.13
CA PRO A 116 -18.00 -11.70 -10.12
C PRO A 116 -18.31 -12.74 -11.22
N ALA A 117 -19.21 -13.69 -10.91
CA ALA A 117 -19.59 -14.83 -11.75
C ALA A 117 -19.98 -14.48 -13.20
N SER A 118 -20.29 -13.20 -13.48
CA SER A 118 -20.54 -12.68 -14.83
C SER A 118 -19.30 -12.61 -15.74
N GLN A 119 -18.10 -12.95 -15.23
CA GLN A 119 -16.84 -12.93 -15.99
C GLN A 119 -16.05 -14.24 -15.92
N GLN A 120 -16.61 -15.30 -15.34
CA GLN A 120 -16.02 -16.64 -15.43
C GLN A 120 -16.35 -17.24 -16.80
N PRO A 121 -15.36 -17.69 -17.59
CA PRO A 121 -15.63 -18.53 -18.76
C PRO A 121 -16.45 -19.74 -18.30
N ALA A 122 -17.51 -20.07 -19.04
CA ALA A 122 -18.35 -21.21 -18.73
C ALA A 122 -17.49 -22.48 -18.53
N PRO A 123 -17.85 -23.36 -17.59
CA PRO A 123 -17.17 -24.64 -17.45
C PRO A 123 -17.17 -25.38 -18.79
N ALA A 124 -16.03 -25.95 -19.16
CA ALA A 124 -15.97 -26.82 -20.32
C ALA A 124 -16.97 -27.99 -20.15
N PRO A 125 -17.66 -28.40 -21.22
CA PRO A 125 -18.58 -29.54 -21.14
C PRO A 125 -17.80 -30.80 -20.72
N PRO A 126 -18.43 -31.70 -19.94
CA PRO A 126 -17.83 -33.00 -19.65
C PRO A 126 -17.73 -33.84 -20.94
N ASP A 127 -16.60 -34.53 -21.10
CA ASP A 127 -16.35 -35.49 -22.18
C ASP A 127 -17.33 -36.68 -22.15
#